data_AF-A0A1Y1Y2H7-F1
#
_entry.id   AF-A0A1Y1Y2H7-F1
#
_cell.length_a   1.000
_cell.length_b   1.000
_cell.length_c   1.000
_cell.angle_alpha   90.00
_cell.angle_beta   90.00
_cell.angle_gamma   90.00
#
_symmetry.space_group_name_H-M   'P 1'
#
loop_
_entity.id
_entity.type
_entity.pdbx_description
1 polymer ?
#
loop_
_entity_poly.entity_id
_entity_poly.type
_entity_poly.pdbx_seq_one_letter_code
_entity_poly.pdbx_strand_id
1 'polypeptide(L)' 'KKYGCDVCGLHFARKFNLNVHIRGHDPKLARPFDCPECPKSFGRKHDLSRHLATVH' A
#
# COMPACT_ATOMS: atom_id res chain seq x y z
N LYS A 1 -17.82 -13.12 1.29
CA LYS A 1 -16.46 -12.67 0.87
C LYS A 1 -16.58 -12.32 -0.62
N LYS A 2 -16.81 -11.04 -1.00
CA LYS A 2 -17.23 -10.66 -2.37
C LYS A 2 -16.08 -10.22 -3.28
N TYR A 3 -14.95 -9.79 -2.69
CA TYR A 3 -13.83 -9.21 -3.44
C TYR A 3 -12.68 -10.21 -3.47
N GLY A 4 -12.56 -10.97 -4.56
CA GLY A 4 -11.48 -11.94 -4.77
C GLY A 4 -10.24 -11.29 -5.39
N CYS A 5 -9.07 -11.82 -5.05
CA CYS A 5 -7.82 -11.50 -5.71
C CYS A 5 -7.57 -12.52 -6.82
N ASP A 6 -7.48 -12.06 -8.07
CA ASP A 6 -7.17 -12.93 -9.23
C ASP A 6 -5.76 -13.53 -9.21
N VAL A 7 -4.84 -12.97 -8.42
CA VAL A 7 -3.45 -13.46 -8.35
C VAL A 7 -3.31 -14.67 -7.43
N CYS A 8 -4.00 -14.69 -6.29
CA CYS A 8 -3.83 -15.73 -5.26
C CYS A 8 -5.14 -16.34 -4.73
N GLY A 9 -6.29 -15.95 -5.28
CA GLY A 9 -7.61 -16.46 -4.89
C GLY A 9 -8.08 -16.01 -3.50
N LEU A 10 -7.33 -15.16 -2.79
CA LEU A 10 -7.75 -14.64 -1.49
C LEU A 10 -8.96 -13.72 -1.63
N HIS A 11 -9.94 -13.95 -0.78
CA HIS A 11 -11.15 -13.15 -0.75
C HIS A 11 -11.16 -12.20 0.44
N PHE A 12 -11.70 -11.00 0.22
CA PHE A 12 -11.83 -9.94 1.20
C PHE A 12 -13.29 -9.53 1.39
N ALA A 13 -13.60 -9.00 2.57
CA ALA A 13 -14.93 -8.49 2.90
C ALA A 13 -15.22 -7.11 2.27
N ARG A 14 -14.16 -6.31 2.02
CA ARG A 14 -14.24 -4.95 1.51
C ARG A 14 -13.31 -4.76 0.31
N LYS A 15 -13.75 -3.96 -0.68
CA LYS A 15 -12.95 -3.62 -1.87
C LYS A 15 -11.64 -2.92 -1.50
N PHE A 16 -11.67 -2.05 -0.49
CA PHE A 16 -10.48 -1.37 0.02
C PHE A 16 -9.39 -2.37 0.46
N ASN A 17 -9.78 -3.43 1.17
CA ASN A 17 -8.82 -4.44 1.64
C ASN A 17 -8.21 -5.23 0.47
N LEU A 18 -9.02 -5.57 -0.55
CA LEU A 18 -8.52 -6.18 -1.78
C LEU A 18 -7.53 -5.24 -2.49
N ASN A 19 -7.86 -3.95 -2.63
CA ASN A 19 -6.99 -2.97 -3.27
C ASN A 19 -5.65 -2.81 -2.56
N VAL A 20 -5.64 -2.77 -1.22
CA VAL A 20 -4.40 -2.73 -0.44
C VAL A 20 -3.62 -4.04 -0.58
N HIS A 21 -4.32 -5.17 -0.62
CA HIS A 21 -3.69 -6.48 -0.81
C HIS A 21 -2.99 -6.61 -2.16
N ILE A 22 -3.65 -6.24 -3.27
CA ILE A 22 -3.06 -6.39 -4.62
C ILE A 22 -1.83 -5.51 -4.85
N ARG A 23 -1.69 -4.40 -4.11
CA ARG A 23 -0.45 -3.61 -4.12
C ARG A 23 0.76 -4.41 -3.61
N GLY A 24 0.55 -5.43 -2.79
CA GLY A 24 1.63 -6.32 -2.36
C GLY A 24 2.09 -7.30 -3.43
N HIS A 25 1.27 -7.57 -4.46
CA HIS A 25 1.66 -8.44 -5.59
C HIS A 25 2.58 -7.72 -6.59
N ASP A 26 2.47 -6.40 -6.70
CA ASP A 26 3.29 -5.61 -7.60
C ASP A 26 4.26 -4.70 -6.81
N PRO A 27 5.58 -4.95 -6.85
CA PRO A 27 6.55 -4.19 -6.06
C PRO A 27 6.64 -2.70 -6.44
N LYS A 28 6.25 -2.30 -7.65
CA LYS A 28 6.19 -0.88 -8.04
C LYS A 28 4.96 -0.18 -7.43
N LEU A 29 3.84 -0.89 -7.31
CA LEU A 29 2.63 -0.39 -6.65
C LEU A 29 2.65 -0.57 -5.12
N ALA A 30 3.59 -1.37 -4.59
CA ALA A 30 3.73 -1.64 -3.16
C ALA A 30 4.22 -0.44 -2.36
N ARG A 31 4.92 0.51 -3.00
CA ARG A 31 5.44 1.72 -2.35
C ARG A 31 5.23 2.98 -3.21
N PRO A 32 3.97 3.39 -3.47
CA PRO A 32 3.69 4.51 -4.36
C PRO A 32 3.85 5.88 -3.69
N PHE A 33 4.31 5.93 -2.45
CA PHE A 33 4.44 7.16 -1.67
C PHE A 33 5.90 7.39 -1.29
N ASP A 34 6.62 8.09 -2.15
CA ASP A 34 8.02 8.46 -1.93
C ASP A 34 8.13 9.67 -1.01
N CYS A 35 9.15 9.67 -0.15
CA CYS A 35 9.50 10.84 0.63
C CYS A 35 10.23 11.87 -0.26
N PRO A 36 9.80 13.13 -0.30
CA PRO A 36 10.49 14.17 -1.06
C PRO A 36 11.87 14.53 -0.50
N GLU A 37 12.15 14.21 0.77
CA GLU A 37 13.38 14.62 1.47
C GLU A 37 14.40 13.49 1.66
N CYS A 38 14.03 12.23 1.37
CA CYS A 38 14.93 11.09 1.48
C CYS A 38 14.52 9.92 0.56
N PRO A 39 15.40 8.95 0.27
CA PRO A 39 15.09 7.83 -0.64
C PRO A 39 14.16 6.76 -0.05
N LYS A 40 13.39 7.09 1.00
CA LYS A 40 12.42 6.15 1.60
C LYS A 40 11.08 6.22 0.87
N SER A 41 10.50 5.06 0.59
CA SER A 41 9.19 4.91 -0.03
C SER A 41 8.27 4.07 0.85
N PHE A 42 6.99 4.44 0.91
CA PHE A 42 5.99 3.85 1.79
C PHE A 42 4.83 3.27 0.99
N GLY A 43 4.24 2.18 1.48
CA GLY A 43 3.07 1.55 0.84
C GLY A 43 1.73 2.21 1.12
N ARG A 44 1.69 3.11 2.12
CA ARG A 44 0.48 3.82 2.52
C ARG A 44 0.78 5.29 2.79
N LYS A 45 -0.18 6.14 2.42
CA LYS A 45 -0.09 7.59 2.60
C LYS A 45 0.09 8.00 4.06
N HIS A 46 -0.56 7.32 5.00
CA HIS A 46 -0.43 7.65 6.43
C HIS A 46 0.96 7.32 6.99
N ASP A 47 1.63 6.29 6.45
CA ASP A 47 2.99 5.96 6.86
C ASP A 47 3.98 7.03 6.39
N LEU A 48 3.85 7.51 5.14
CA LEU A 48 4.60 8.66 4.64
C LEU A 48 4.31 9.92 5.47
N SER A 49 3.05 10.24 5.72
CA SER A 49 2.67 11.44 6.48
C SER A 49 3.22 11.41 7.90
N ARG A 50 3.21 10.25 8.57
CA ARG A 50 3.83 10.09 9.88
C ARG A 50 5.34 10.27 9.79
N HIS A 51 5.97 9.65 8.80
CA HIS A 51 7.41 9.79 8.58
C HIS A 51 7.82 11.26 8.40
N LEU A 52 7.10 12.01 7.56
CA LEU A 52 7.35 13.43 7.32
C LEU A 52 7.12 14.32 8.54
N ALA A 53 6.32 13.89 9.51
CA ALA A 53 6.04 14.68 10.71
C ALA A 53 7.00 14.38 11.87
N THR A 54 7.72 13.25 11.83
CA THR A 54 8.56 12.79 12.94
C THR A 54 10.05 12.69 12.60
N VAL A 55 10.39 12.63 11.31
CA VAL A 55 11.78 12.44 10.83
C VAL A 55 12.30 13.68 10.12
N HIS A 56 11.40 14.48 9.55
CA HIS A 56 11.63 15.77 8.94
C HIS A 56 10.80 16.81 9.70
#